data_AF-S2LIN4-F1
#
_entry.id   AF-S2LIN4-F1
#
_cell.length_a   1.000
_cell.length_b   1.000
_cell.length_c   1.000
_cell.angle_alpha   90.00
_cell.angle_beta   90.00
_cell.angle_gamma   90.00
#
_symmetry.space_group_name_H-M   'P 1'
#
loop_
_entity.id
_entity.type
_entity.pdbx_description
1 polymer ?
#
loop_
_entity_poly.entity_id
_entity_poly.type
_entity_poly.pdbx_seq_one_letter_code
_entity_poly.pdbx_strand_id
1 'polypeptide(L)'
;MGQPADVLFDDDALSADVASAGEEVAEPLRRLSGGRDEPLKSEDCLQHQMIRAALQWKALACGKQDLQQWRAEASDITHILKDFVDFVALTRAVAMQHSKAGWPRLEHLLGLAALRLKLDPSPALAKMVAERVGLMIQHPGVVDHLEIAAACSIRLATVRNALSRREMRFRRGEGVEIGEAMDWMIKRKGFLYPAINAASRERRINGRLAAAHLAQLSEVEHRRQISRLRLSEWQVRATGQRFAINSQGIQHCLMMVSLDDAEPLKLLGAQALENRSDDPAARLYQESFLTAPGQQLWQFQVPTMAVLEGLIDYFAKGSVREESLSKYSGTRA
;
A
#
# COMPACT_ATOMS: atom_id res chain seq x y z
N MET A 1 -4.33 13.62 14.28
CA MET A 1 -3.90 12.44 13.49
C MET A 1 -5.03 11.40 13.43
N GLY A 2 -5.41 10.99 12.22
CA GLY A 2 -6.63 10.22 11.92
C GLY A 2 -7.45 10.78 10.75
N GLN A 3 -6.97 11.85 10.12
CA GLN A 3 -7.50 12.31 8.84
C GLN A 3 -6.79 11.57 7.69
N PRO A 4 -7.48 11.31 6.57
CA PRO A 4 -6.87 10.78 5.36
C PRO A 4 -5.69 11.64 4.86
N ALA A 5 -4.65 11.01 4.31
CA ALA A 5 -3.43 11.71 3.87
C ALA A 5 -3.69 12.75 2.76
N ASP A 6 -4.65 12.48 1.88
CA ASP A 6 -5.13 13.39 0.83
C ASP A 6 -5.77 14.67 1.39
N VAL A 7 -6.42 14.58 2.55
CA VAL A 7 -6.98 15.75 3.27
C VAL A 7 -5.90 16.48 4.06
N LEU A 8 -4.95 15.74 4.65
CA LEU A 8 -3.88 16.31 5.45
C LEU A 8 -2.88 17.12 4.60
N PHE A 9 -2.63 16.67 3.37
CA PHE A 9 -1.70 17.28 2.43
C PHE A 9 -2.43 18.00 1.30
N ASP A 10 -3.46 18.77 1.61
CA ASP A 10 -4.06 19.68 0.64
C ASP A 10 -2.99 20.58 -0.02
N ASP A 11 -3.10 20.83 -1.34
CA ASP A 11 -2.05 21.52 -2.10
C ASP A 11 -1.86 22.97 -1.64
N ASP A 12 -2.96 23.67 -1.32
CA ASP A 12 -2.92 25.05 -0.83
C ASP A 12 -2.33 25.08 0.59
N ALA A 13 -2.75 24.14 1.43
CA ALA A 13 -2.24 24.01 2.79
C ALA A 13 -0.73 23.70 2.83
N LEU A 14 -0.25 22.82 1.95
CA LEU A 14 1.16 22.47 1.84
C LEU A 14 1.99 23.66 1.32
N SER A 15 1.46 24.39 0.33
CA SER A 15 2.10 25.57 -0.21
C SER A 15 2.22 26.69 0.84
N ALA A 16 1.18 26.89 1.64
CA ALA A 16 1.18 27.85 2.74
C ALA A 16 2.20 27.48 3.84
N ASP A 17 2.30 26.21 4.21
CA ASP A 17 3.30 25.75 5.18
C ASP A 17 4.74 25.97 4.68
N VAL A 18 5.01 25.66 3.40
CA VAL A 18 6.33 25.89 2.80
C VAL A 18 6.67 27.38 2.78
N ALA A 19 5.71 28.22 2.42
CA ALA A 19 5.89 29.68 2.40
C ALA A 19 6.27 30.20 3.79
N SER A 20 5.48 29.84 4.80
CA SER A 20 5.68 30.35 6.16
C SER A 20 6.95 29.75 6.82
N ALA A 21 7.25 28.48 6.58
CA ALA A 21 8.51 27.87 7.01
C ALA A 21 9.74 28.55 6.36
N GLY A 22 9.61 28.97 5.10
CA GLY A 22 10.64 29.71 4.37
C GLY A 22 10.95 31.06 5.01
N GLU A 23 9.92 31.81 5.41
CA GLU A 23 10.09 33.08 6.12
C GLU A 23 10.80 32.92 7.46
N GLU A 24 10.44 31.91 8.24
CA GLU A 24 11.03 31.67 9.56
C GLU A 24 12.51 31.23 9.50
N VAL A 25 12.92 30.54 8.44
CA VAL A 25 14.32 30.14 8.24
C VAL A 25 15.15 31.25 7.61
N ALA A 26 14.54 32.08 6.75
CA ALA A 26 15.23 33.17 6.09
C ALA A 26 15.79 34.21 7.09
N GLU A 27 15.05 34.52 8.16
CA GLU A 27 15.45 35.55 9.12
C GLU A 27 16.75 35.19 9.91
N PRO A 28 16.90 33.99 10.52
CA PRO A 28 18.17 33.56 11.11
C PRO A 28 19.34 33.55 10.12
N LEU A 29 19.10 33.08 8.88
CA LEU A 29 20.15 33.03 7.85
C LEU A 29 20.59 34.42 7.39
N ARG A 30 19.66 35.38 7.29
CA ARG A 30 19.98 36.80 7.00
C ARG A 30 20.82 37.42 8.12
N ARG A 31 20.48 37.15 9.38
CA ARG A 31 21.27 37.61 10.55
C ARG A 31 22.71 37.07 10.53
N LEU A 32 22.90 35.80 10.15
CA LEU A 32 24.22 35.16 10.09
C LEU A 32 25.06 35.60 8.88
N SER A 33 24.43 35.89 7.75
CA SER A 33 25.11 36.30 6.52
C SER A 33 25.52 37.78 6.48
N GLY A 34 25.13 38.57 7.50
CA GLY A 34 25.40 40.02 7.54
C GLY A 34 24.71 40.79 6.41
N GLY A 35 23.75 40.16 5.73
CA GLY A 35 23.07 40.71 4.56
C GLY A 35 22.13 41.84 4.94
N ARG A 36 22.29 42.99 4.27
CA ARG A 36 21.30 44.08 4.29
C ARG A 36 20.00 43.61 3.63
N ASP A 37 18.88 44.20 4.04
CA ASP A 37 17.51 44.00 3.53
C ASP A 37 17.38 44.30 2.02
N GLU A 38 17.99 43.49 1.16
CA GLU A 38 17.58 43.45 -0.24
C GLU A 38 16.44 42.43 -0.39
N PRO A 39 15.25 42.87 -0.87
CA PRO A 39 14.18 41.93 -1.17
C PRO A 39 14.66 41.03 -2.31
N LEU A 40 14.66 39.72 -2.06
CA LEU A 40 14.88 38.68 -3.07
C LEU A 40 13.76 38.77 -4.12
N LYS A 41 13.94 39.66 -5.11
CA LYS A 41 13.06 39.81 -6.27
C LYS A 41 13.47 38.81 -7.33
N SER A 42 12.90 37.62 -7.27
CA SER A 42 12.88 36.68 -8.39
C SER A 42 11.72 35.75 -8.13
N GLU A 43 10.63 35.84 -8.90
CA GLU A 43 9.47 34.95 -8.77
C GLU A 43 9.80 33.49 -9.19
N ASP A 44 10.97 33.21 -9.78
CA ASP A 44 11.56 31.85 -9.91
C ASP A 44 12.23 31.35 -8.60
N CYS A 45 11.96 32.06 -7.50
CA CYS A 45 12.48 31.94 -6.14
C CYS A 45 12.40 30.53 -5.56
N LEU A 46 13.42 30.17 -4.76
CA LEU A 46 13.53 28.96 -3.95
C LEU A 46 12.21 28.41 -3.38
N GLN A 47 11.28 29.28 -2.98
CA GLN A 47 9.94 28.90 -2.52
C GLN A 47 9.16 28.07 -3.55
N HIS A 48 9.11 28.47 -4.82
CA HIS A 48 8.46 27.68 -5.87
C HIS A 48 9.12 26.32 -6.07
N GLN A 49 10.45 26.28 -5.95
CA GLN A 49 11.21 25.03 -6.01
C GLN A 49 10.87 24.12 -4.82
N MET A 50 10.76 24.67 -3.60
CA MET A 50 10.38 23.93 -2.40
C MET A 50 8.93 23.44 -2.47
N ILE A 51 8.00 24.26 -2.98
CA ILE A 51 6.61 23.85 -3.22
C ILE A 51 6.57 22.69 -4.23
N ARG A 52 7.29 22.82 -5.35
CA ARG A 52 7.41 21.74 -6.36
C ARG A 52 7.95 20.46 -5.74
N ALA A 53 8.99 20.54 -4.92
CA ALA A 53 9.54 19.38 -4.20
C ALA A 53 8.52 18.78 -3.21
N ALA A 54 7.79 19.61 -2.47
CA ALA A 54 6.76 19.16 -1.54
C ALA A 54 5.64 18.40 -2.26
N LEU A 55 5.16 18.91 -3.41
CA LEU A 55 4.15 18.25 -4.23
C LEU A 55 4.67 16.92 -4.81
N GLN A 56 5.94 16.87 -5.23
CA GLN A 56 6.56 15.64 -5.69
C GLN A 56 6.67 14.62 -4.56
N TRP A 57 7.09 15.03 -3.35
CA TRP A 57 7.09 14.16 -2.17
C TRP A 57 5.68 13.69 -1.79
N LYS A 58 4.67 14.54 -1.93
CA LYS A 58 3.26 14.19 -1.71
C LYS A 58 2.80 13.08 -2.66
N ALA A 59 3.16 13.15 -3.94
CA ALA A 59 2.81 12.11 -4.92
C ALA A 59 3.33 10.73 -4.48
N LEU A 60 4.58 10.66 -4.02
CA LEU A 60 5.16 9.44 -3.46
C LEU A 60 4.49 9.02 -2.14
N ALA A 61 4.44 9.93 -1.16
CA ALA A 61 3.93 9.67 0.19
C ALA A 61 2.46 9.23 0.20
N CYS A 62 1.63 9.72 -0.72
CA CYS A 62 0.24 9.32 -0.85
C CYS A 62 0.03 8.06 -1.72
N GLY A 63 1.11 7.46 -2.25
CA GLY A 63 1.04 6.29 -3.11
C GLY A 63 0.33 6.55 -4.45
N LYS A 64 0.35 7.80 -4.94
CA LYS A 64 -0.25 8.16 -6.24
C LYS A 64 0.57 7.65 -7.43
N GLN A 65 1.85 7.37 -7.20
CA GLN A 65 2.80 6.86 -8.17
C GLN A 65 3.59 5.69 -7.57
N ASP A 66 4.03 4.77 -8.42
CA ASP A 66 5.06 3.81 -8.03
C ASP A 66 6.44 4.48 -7.96
N LEU A 67 7.41 3.78 -7.37
CA LEU A 67 8.73 4.34 -7.14
C LEU A 67 9.52 4.57 -8.45
N GLN A 68 9.29 3.76 -9.48
CA GLN A 68 9.99 3.91 -10.76
C GLN A 68 9.49 5.14 -11.51
N GLN A 69 8.16 5.30 -11.60
CA GLN A 69 7.53 6.47 -12.18
C GLN A 69 7.97 7.74 -11.45
N TRP A 70 7.86 7.74 -10.12
CA TRP A 70 8.26 8.88 -9.30
C TRP A 70 9.71 9.25 -9.53
N ARG A 71 10.62 8.26 -9.58
CA ARG A 71 12.05 8.49 -9.84
C ARG A 71 12.31 9.07 -11.23
N ALA A 72 11.58 8.61 -12.26
CA ALA A 72 11.74 9.13 -13.61
C ALA A 72 11.38 10.63 -13.67
N GLU A 73 10.26 11.01 -13.07
CA GLU A 73 9.80 12.41 -13.00
C GLU A 73 10.67 13.27 -12.07
N ALA A 74 11.22 12.67 -11.00
CA ALA A 74 12.11 13.33 -10.04
C ALA A 74 13.55 13.50 -10.53
N SER A 75 13.92 12.87 -11.66
CA SER A 75 15.31 12.81 -12.11
C SER A 75 15.93 14.20 -12.34
N ASP A 76 15.17 15.11 -12.95
CA ASP A 76 15.59 16.48 -13.27
C ASP A 76 15.58 17.43 -12.05
N ILE A 77 14.88 17.06 -10.97
CA ILE A 77 14.73 17.88 -9.76
C ILE A 77 15.31 17.23 -8.51
N THR A 78 16.21 16.25 -8.67
CA THR A 78 16.81 15.53 -7.54
C THR A 78 17.46 16.48 -6.53
N HIS A 79 18.19 17.50 -7.01
CA HIS A 79 18.85 18.47 -6.13
C HIS A 79 17.82 19.26 -5.30
N ILE A 80 16.72 19.70 -5.92
CA ILE A 80 15.62 20.38 -5.24
C ILE A 80 14.95 19.49 -4.18
N LEU A 81 14.78 18.21 -4.48
CA LEU A 81 14.20 17.24 -3.53
C LEU A 81 15.10 17.03 -2.32
N LYS A 82 16.42 17.02 -2.53
CA LYS A 82 17.41 16.96 -1.46
C LYS A 82 17.39 18.23 -0.62
N ASP A 83 17.42 19.40 -1.26
CA ASP A 83 17.36 20.70 -0.60
C ASP A 83 16.08 20.84 0.24
N PHE A 84 14.97 20.25 -0.22
CA PHE A 84 13.72 20.20 0.56
C PHE A 84 13.85 19.35 1.84
N VAL A 85 14.54 18.21 1.79
CA VAL A 85 14.80 17.40 3.00
C VAL A 85 15.65 18.18 3.99
N ASP A 86 16.70 18.84 3.51
CA ASP A 86 17.60 19.66 4.33
C ASP A 86 16.86 20.88 4.89
N PHE A 87 15.96 21.50 4.11
CA PHE A 87 15.08 22.58 4.53
C PHE A 87 14.17 22.17 5.69
N VAL A 88 13.49 21.03 5.60
CA VAL A 88 12.62 20.54 6.69
C VAL A 88 13.42 20.20 7.95
N ALA A 89 14.63 19.65 7.80
CA ALA A 89 15.51 19.43 8.95
C ALA A 89 15.92 20.75 9.63
N LEU A 90 16.24 21.78 8.83
CA LEU A 90 16.61 23.10 9.32
C LEU A 90 15.44 23.82 10.01
N THR A 91 14.24 23.79 9.42
CA THR A 91 13.05 24.43 10.02
C THR A 91 12.75 23.87 11.40
N ARG A 92 12.87 22.55 11.57
CA ARG A 92 12.72 21.88 12.87
C ARG A 92 13.76 22.36 13.89
N ALA A 93 15.03 22.44 13.49
CA ALA A 93 16.10 22.90 14.37
C ALA A 93 15.87 24.35 14.84
N VAL A 94 15.45 25.24 13.93
CA VAL A 94 15.12 26.64 14.23
C VAL A 94 13.90 26.73 15.17
N ALA A 95 12.84 25.96 14.91
CA ALA A 95 11.65 25.95 15.76
C ALA A 95 11.97 25.51 17.20
N MET A 96 12.82 24.49 17.36
CA MET A 96 13.28 24.02 18.68
C MET A 96 14.06 25.09 19.44
N GLN A 97 14.92 25.87 18.76
CA GLN A 97 15.68 26.96 19.39
C GLN A 97 14.79 28.12 19.84
N HIS A 98 13.74 28.43 19.08
CA HIS A 98 12.85 29.56 19.37
C HIS A 98 11.59 29.19 20.17
N SER A 99 11.49 27.95 20.68
CA SER A 99 10.30 27.43 21.37
C SER A 99 8.99 27.65 20.59
N LYS A 100 9.07 27.67 19.26
CA LYS A 100 7.91 27.81 18.39
C LYS A 100 7.34 26.44 18.04
N ALA A 101 6.05 26.40 17.71
CA ALA A 101 5.49 25.23 17.05
C ALA A 101 6.19 25.08 15.68
N GLY A 102 6.80 23.92 15.42
CA GLY A 102 7.43 23.64 14.13
C GLY A 102 6.42 23.44 13.01
N TRP A 103 6.86 22.78 11.93
CA TRP A 103 6.06 22.52 10.73
C TRP A 103 5.68 21.04 10.63
N PRO A 104 4.78 20.53 11.50
CA PRO A 104 4.53 19.10 11.66
C PRO A 104 4.00 18.44 10.40
N ARG A 105 3.32 19.17 9.51
CA ARG A 105 2.83 18.63 8.23
C ARG A 105 3.98 18.31 7.28
N LEU A 106 4.99 19.17 7.19
CA LEU A 106 6.17 18.96 6.34
C LEU A 106 7.02 17.78 6.86
N GLU A 107 7.20 17.71 8.18
CA GLU A 107 7.85 16.56 8.81
C GLU A 107 7.07 15.26 8.58
N HIS A 108 5.73 15.31 8.71
CA HIS A 108 4.88 14.15 8.48
C HIS A 108 4.89 13.70 7.02
N LEU A 109 4.98 14.64 6.07
CA LEU A 109 5.12 14.35 4.65
C LEU A 109 6.39 13.53 4.38
N LEU A 110 7.55 14.00 4.88
CA LEU A 110 8.81 13.28 4.73
C LEU A 110 8.80 11.94 5.47
N GLY A 111 8.14 11.87 6.64
CA GLY A 111 7.94 10.62 7.38
C GLY A 111 7.14 9.58 6.58
N LEU A 112 6.04 10.00 5.93
CA LEU A 112 5.26 9.12 5.07
C LEU A 112 6.00 8.74 3.79
N ALA A 113 6.78 9.65 3.20
CA ALA A 113 7.65 9.33 2.08
C ALA A 113 8.74 8.30 2.44
N ALA A 114 9.38 8.46 3.59
CA ALA A 114 10.36 7.50 4.11
C ALA A 114 9.71 6.13 4.34
N LEU A 115 8.51 6.10 4.93
CA LEU A 115 7.73 4.88 5.10
C LEU A 115 7.36 4.25 3.74
N ARG A 116 6.98 5.05 2.74
CA ARG A 116 6.67 4.56 1.39
C ARG A 116 7.88 3.88 0.76
N LEU A 117 9.07 4.46 0.90
CA LEU A 117 10.32 3.84 0.43
C LEU A 117 10.65 2.57 1.21
N LYS A 118 10.48 2.61 2.54
CA LYS A 118 10.71 1.47 3.43
C LYS A 118 9.86 0.25 3.06
N LEU A 119 8.61 0.48 2.64
CA LEU A 119 7.67 -0.56 2.26
C LEU A 119 7.86 -1.06 0.82
N ASP A 120 8.71 -0.42 0.01
CA ASP A 120 8.80 -0.71 -1.42
C ASP A 120 9.23 -2.17 -1.70
N PRO A 121 8.66 -2.85 -2.71
CA PRO A 121 9.03 -4.22 -3.04
C PRO A 121 10.46 -4.38 -3.56
N SER A 122 11.13 -3.28 -3.95
CA SER A 122 12.53 -3.25 -4.37
C SER A 122 13.40 -2.52 -3.33
N PRO A 123 13.89 -3.20 -2.27
CA PRO A 123 14.70 -2.56 -1.23
C PRO A 123 15.97 -1.89 -1.76
N ALA A 124 16.59 -2.46 -2.79
CA ALA A 124 17.79 -1.89 -3.41
C ALA A 124 17.49 -0.56 -4.12
N LEU A 125 16.37 -0.48 -4.85
CA LEU A 125 15.94 0.75 -5.51
C LEU A 125 15.55 1.81 -4.47
N ALA A 126 14.77 1.42 -3.47
CA ALA A 126 14.35 2.32 -2.39
C ALA A 126 15.54 2.92 -1.63
N LYS A 127 16.54 2.08 -1.30
CA LYS A 127 17.78 2.52 -0.65
C LYS A 127 18.56 3.52 -1.53
N MET A 128 18.77 3.18 -2.80
CA MET A 128 19.46 4.07 -3.74
C MET A 128 18.77 5.43 -3.87
N VAL A 129 17.44 5.45 -3.98
CA VAL A 129 16.66 6.69 -4.06
C VAL A 129 16.81 7.51 -2.78
N ALA A 130 16.64 6.87 -1.62
CA ALA A 130 16.76 7.52 -0.31
C ALA A 130 18.13 8.18 -0.11
N GLU A 131 19.21 7.47 -0.42
CA GLU A 131 20.58 7.98 -0.35
C GLU A 131 20.80 9.18 -1.28
N ARG A 132 20.30 9.10 -2.52
CA ARG A 132 20.46 10.16 -3.53
C ARG A 132 19.80 11.48 -3.12
N VAL A 133 18.65 11.42 -2.46
CA VAL A 133 17.90 12.61 -2.00
C VAL A 133 18.15 12.95 -0.53
N GLY A 134 19.06 12.26 0.15
CA GLY A 134 19.40 12.51 1.55
C GLY A 134 18.30 12.16 2.56
N LEU A 135 17.29 11.38 2.18
CA LEU A 135 16.20 10.98 3.08
C LEU A 135 16.61 9.77 3.93
N MET A 136 16.58 9.91 5.25
CA MET A 136 16.93 8.83 6.17
C MET A 136 15.76 7.86 6.39
N ILE A 137 15.99 6.56 6.14
CA ILE A 137 15.05 5.48 6.49
C ILE A 137 15.45 4.89 7.84
N GLN A 138 14.65 5.14 8.88
CA GLN A 138 14.88 4.61 10.22
C GLN A 138 14.47 3.13 10.30
N HIS A 139 15.28 2.31 10.96
CA HIS A 139 15.04 0.89 11.20
C HIS A 139 14.54 0.11 9.96
N PRO A 140 15.37 -0.05 8.91
CA PRO A 140 15.00 -0.81 7.72
C PRO A 140 14.51 -2.22 8.07
N GLY A 141 13.43 -2.68 7.44
CA GLY A 141 12.88 -4.03 7.63
C GLY A 141 11.79 -4.16 8.71
N VAL A 142 11.58 -3.13 9.53
CA VAL A 142 10.50 -3.09 10.54
C VAL A 142 9.71 -1.80 10.42
N VAL A 143 8.47 -1.74 10.93
CA VAL A 143 7.69 -0.52 11.07
C VAL A 143 7.27 -0.31 12.51
N ASP A 144 7.33 0.94 12.96
CA ASP A 144 6.85 1.30 14.28
C ASP A 144 5.34 1.58 14.30
N HIS A 145 4.81 1.79 15.50
CA HIS A 145 3.40 2.03 15.73
C HIS A 145 2.89 3.39 15.19
N LEU A 146 3.75 4.39 15.05
CA LEU A 146 3.43 5.69 14.46
C LEU A 146 3.33 5.56 12.94
N GLU A 147 4.29 4.88 12.31
CA GLU A 147 4.31 4.55 10.89
C GLU A 147 3.06 3.76 10.50
N ILE A 148 2.69 2.72 11.26
CA ILE A 148 1.46 1.95 11.02
C ILE A 148 0.20 2.83 11.14
N ALA A 149 0.15 3.69 12.17
CA ALA A 149 -1.01 4.56 12.38
C ALA A 149 -1.16 5.57 11.23
N ALA A 150 -0.05 6.14 10.76
CA ALA A 150 0.00 7.08 9.65
C ALA A 150 -0.39 6.38 8.34
N ALA A 151 0.20 5.23 8.01
CA ALA A 151 -0.11 4.47 6.79
C ALA A 151 -1.58 4.00 6.71
N CYS A 152 -2.24 3.79 7.84
CA CYS A 152 -3.65 3.40 7.89
C CYS A 152 -4.61 4.57 8.11
N SER A 153 -4.13 5.80 8.31
CA SER A 153 -4.94 6.96 8.73
C SER A 153 -5.82 6.68 9.97
N ILE A 154 -5.26 5.99 10.97
CA ILE A 154 -5.97 5.62 12.21
C ILE A 154 -5.34 6.25 13.45
N ARG A 155 -6.06 6.20 14.58
CA ARG A 155 -5.53 6.69 15.87
C ARG A 155 -4.40 5.77 16.36
N LEU A 156 -3.36 6.37 16.93
CA LEU A 156 -2.23 5.64 17.53
C LEU A 156 -2.67 4.63 18.61
N ALA A 157 -3.70 4.98 19.39
CA ALA A 157 -4.28 4.09 20.38
C ALA A 157 -4.82 2.78 19.78
N THR A 158 -5.36 2.82 18.55
CA THR A 158 -5.84 1.62 17.85
C THR A 158 -4.70 0.66 17.55
N VAL A 159 -3.54 1.17 17.10
CA VAL A 159 -2.36 0.33 16.85
C VAL A 159 -1.82 -0.23 18.16
N ARG A 160 -1.69 0.59 19.21
CA ARG A 160 -1.23 0.14 20.53
C ARG A 160 -2.14 -0.95 21.11
N ASN A 161 -3.45 -0.85 20.93
CA ASN A 161 -4.40 -1.87 21.35
C ASN A 161 -4.23 -3.18 20.57
N ALA A 162 -4.00 -3.12 19.26
CA ALA A 162 -3.72 -4.31 18.45
C ALA A 162 -2.42 -5.01 18.87
N LEU A 163 -1.38 -4.23 19.17
CA LEU A 163 -0.12 -4.77 19.72
C LEU A 163 -0.31 -5.42 21.09
N SER A 164 -1.10 -4.80 21.98
CA SER A 164 -1.45 -5.36 23.30
C SER A 164 -2.21 -6.70 23.17
N ARG A 165 -3.08 -6.80 22.16
CA ARG A 165 -3.81 -8.03 21.81
C ARG A 165 -2.97 -9.06 21.05
N ARG A 166 -1.69 -8.78 20.78
CA ARG A 166 -0.78 -9.64 20.02
C ARG A 166 -1.28 -9.96 18.61
N GLU A 167 -1.99 -9.03 17.98
CA GLU A 167 -2.37 -9.14 16.57
C GLU A 167 -1.15 -9.01 15.64
N MET A 168 -0.07 -8.41 16.14
CA MET A 168 1.25 -8.31 15.50
C MET A 168 2.34 -8.48 16.58
N ARG A 169 3.51 -9.03 16.22
CA ARG A 169 4.66 -9.19 17.11
C ARG A 169 5.52 -7.93 17.09
N PHE A 170 5.47 -7.19 18.19
CA PHE A 170 6.32 -6.01 18.40
C PHE A 170 7.65 -6.39 19.06
N ARG A 171 8.77 -6.05 18.43
CA ARG A 171 10.11 -6.12 19.01
C ARG A 171 10.45 -4.78 19.66
N ARG A 172 10.70 -4.79 20.96
CA ARG A 172 10.96 -3.57 21.75
C ARG A 172 12.22 -2.88 21.21
N GLY A 173 12.10 -1.61 20.84
CA GLY A 173 13.20 -0.81 20.29
C GLY A 173 13.44 -0.97 18.79
N GLU A 174 12.71 -1.86 18.12
CA GLU A 174 12.80 -2.05 16.66
C GLU A 174 11.46 -1.72 15.97
N GLY A 175 10.39 -2.46 16.28
CA GLY A 175 9.11 -2.35 15.57
C GLY A 175 8.45 -3.70 15.29
N VAL A 176 7.53 -3.71 14.34
CA VAL A 176 6.87 -4.89 13.76
C VAL A 176 7.52 -5.21 12.42
N GLU A 177 7.77 -6.47 12.11
CA GLU A 177 8.31 -6.86 10.79
C GLU A 177 7.38 -6.42 9.64
N ILE A 178 7.93 -5.95 8.52
CA ILE A 178 7.14 -5.34 7.43
C ILE A 178 6.12 -6.32 6.83
N GLY A 179 6.48 -7.60 6.64
CA GLY A 179 5.57 -8.68 6.27
C GLY A 179 4.32 -8.70 7.15
N GLU A 180 4.52 -8.92 8.44
CA GLU A 180 3.45 -8.98 9.44
C GLU A 180 2.64 -7.69 9.53
N ALA A 181 3.30 -6.53 9.51
CA ALA A 181 2.61 -5.25 9.58
C ALA A 181 1.73 -5.01 8.34
N MET A 182 2.23 -5.30 7.14
CA MET A 182 1.45 -5.14 5.90
C MET A 182 0.23 -6.07 5.87
N ASP A 183 0.39 -7.32 6.31
CA ASP A 183 -0.71 -8.28 6.45
C ASP A 183 -1.80 -7.80 7.41
N TRP A 184 -1.42 -7.03 8.43
CA TRP A 184 -2.37 -6.40 9.36
C TRP A 184 -2.99 -5.13 8.76
N MET A 185 -2.16 -4.26 8.16
CA MET A 185 -2.57 -2.97 7.59
C MET A 185 -3.51 -3.13 6.40
N ILE A 186 -3.31 -4.13 5.54
CA ILE A 186 -4.14 -4.34 4.35
C ILE A 186 -5.61 -4.62 4.69
N LYS A 187 -5.87 -5.08 5.92
CA LYS A 187 -7.22 -5.34 6.43
C LYS A 187 -7.95 -4.08 6.91
N ARG A 188 -7.32 -2.90 6.84
CA ARG A 188 -7.85 -1.65 7.38
C ARG A 188 -8.37 -0.74 6.27
N LYS A 189 -9.53 -0.14 6.51
CA LYS A 189 -10.04 0.94 5.67
C LYS A 189 -9.13 2.16 5.85
N GLY A 190 -8.55 2.65 4.76
CA GLY A 190 -7.64 3.81 4.78
C GLY A 190 -6.16 3.46 4.69
N PHE A 191 -5.80 2.18 4.53
CA PHE A 191 -4.41 1.82 4.20
C PHE A 191 -3.99 2.47 2.87
N LEU A 192 -2.91 3.24 2.91
CA LEU A 192 -2.43 4.08 1.80
C LEU A 192 -1.75 3.28 0.68
N TYR A 193 -1.18 2.10 0.99
CA TYR A 193 -0.29 1.41 0.06
C TYR A 193 -0.75 0.01 -0.38
N PRO A 194 -2.04 -0.19 -0.76
CA PRO A 194 -2.54 -1.49 -1.18
C PRO A 194 -1.81 -2.04 -2.41
N ALA A 195 -1.36 -1.16 -3.32
CA ALA A 195 -0.64 -1.54 -4.54
C ALA A 195 0.74 -2.16 -4.24
N ILE A 196 1.45 -1.68 -3.23
CA ILE A 196 2.73 -2.27 -2.79
C ILE A 196 2.52 -3.72 -2.35
N ASN A 197 1.45 -3.95 -1.59
CA ASN A 197 1.10 -5.28 -1.12
C ASN A 197 0.78 -6.22 -2.29
N ALA A 198 0.02 -5.72 -3.29
CA ALA A 198 -0.33 -6.47 -4.49
C ALA A 198 0.90 -6.80 -5.37
N ALA A 199 1.88 -5.90 -5.44
CA ALA A 199 3.12 -6.13 -6.20
C ALA A 199 4.00 -7.24 -5.60
N SER A 200 3.80 -7.58 -4.32
CA SER A 200 4.49 -8.70 -3.68
C SER A 200 3.67 -9.99 -3.81
N ARG A 201 4.00 -10.84 -4.79
CA ARG A 201 3.19 -12.03 -5.14
C ARG A 201 2.93 -12.98 -3.96
N GLU A 202 3.86 -13.08 -3.01
CA GLU A 202 3.75 -13.95 -1.83
C GLU A 202 2.99 -13.33 -0.64
N ARG A 203 2.59 -12.06 -0.70
CA ARG A 203 1.91 -11.39 0.43
C ARG A 203 0.43 -11.69 0.49
N ARG A 204 -0.16 -11.54 1.68
CA ARG A 204 -1.57 -11.80 1.88
C ARG A 204 -2.44 -10.82 1.12
N ILE A 205 -3.51 -11.31 0.49
CA ILE A 205 -4.49 -10.47 -0.21
C ILE A 205 -5.87 -10.52 0.47
N ASN A 206 -6.71 -9.53 0.16
CA ASN A 206 -8.13 -9.53 0.49
C ASN A 206 -8.97 -9.40 -0.78
N GLY A 207 -10.29 -9.57 -0.67
CA GLY A 207 -11.18 -9.56 -1.83
C GLY A 207 -11.20 -8.22 -2.58
N ARG A 208 -10.98 -7.09 -1.89
CA ARG A 208 -10.84 -5.78 -2.54
C ARG A 208 -9.59 -5.70 -3.43
N LEU A 209 -8.44 -6.19 -2.93
CA LEU A 209 -7.21 -6.25 -3.71
C LEU A 209 -7.38 -7.19 -4.92
N ALA A 210 -7.95 -8.37 -4.69
CA ALA A 210 -8.22 -9.33 -5.76
C ALA A 210 -9.10 -8.70 -6.85
N ALA A 211 -10.19 -8.02 -6.47
CA ALA A 211 -11.08 -7.37 -7.44
C ALA A 211 -10.38 -6.27 -8.25
N ALA A 212 -9.55 -5.44 -7.60
CA ALA A 212 -8.80 -4.40 -8.28
C ALA A 212 -7.79 -4.98 -9.27
N HIS A 213 -7.14 -6.09 -8.92
CA HIS A 213 -6.21 -6.79 -9.82
C HIS A 213 -6.95 -7.46 -10.99
N LEU A 214 -8.04 -8.20 -10.73
CA LEU A 214 -8.85 -8.83 -11.78
C LEU A 214 -9.38 -7.83 -12.80
N ALA A 215 -9.72 -6.61 -12.38
CA ALA A 215 -10.16 -5.54 -13.27
C ALA A 215 -9.09 -5.11 -14.30
N GLN A 216 -7.81 -5.41 -14.05
CA GLN A 216 -6.69 -5.09 -14.94
C GLN A 216 -6.35 -6.25 -15.89
N LEU A 217 -6.84 -7.46 -15.62
CA LEU A 217 -6.54 -8.64 -16.42
C LEU A 217 -7.48 -8.73 -17.63
N SER A 218 -6.91 -8.87 -18.83
CA SER A 218 -7.69 -9.00 -20.07
C SER A 218 -8.38 -10.36 -20.21
N GLU A 219 -7.89 -11.39 -19.50
CA GLU A 219 -8.36 -12.77 -19.56
C GLU A 219 -9.70 -12.99 -18.82
N VAL A 220 -10.09 -12.06 -17.96
CA VAL A 220 -11.33 -12.13 -17.17
C VAL A 220 -12.21 -10.93 -17.45
N GLU A 221 -13.50 -11.07 -17.19
CA GLU A 221 -14.46 -9.98 -17.25
C GLU A 221 -15.36 -9.97 -16.01
N HIS A 222 -15.62 -8.76 -15.51
CA HIS A 222 -16.59 -8.57 -14.44
C HIS A 222 -18.01 -8.69 -15.00
N ARG A 223 -18.82 -9.60 -14.44
CA ARG A 223 -20.19 -9.86 -14.92
C ARG A 223 -21.20 -9.04 -14.13
N ARG A 224 -21.19 -9.15 -12.81
CA ARG A 224 -22.12 -8.43 -11.93
C ARG A 224 -21.66 -8.43 -10.48
N GLN A 225 -22.26 -7.54 -9.70
CA GLN A 225 -22.16 -7.54 -8.25
C GLN A 225 -23.37 -8.26 -7.63
N ILE A 226 -23.11 -9.15 -6.67
CA ILE A 226 -24.13 -9.87 -5.90
C ILE A 226 -24.24 -9.20 -4.53
N SER A 227 -24.98 -8.09 -4.47
CA SER A 227 -24.99 -7.18 -3.32
C SER A 227 -25.38 -7.84 -1.99
N ARG A 228 -26.38 -8.74 -1.99
CA ARG A 228 -26.82 -9.46 -0.79
C ARG A 228 -25.70 -10.27 -0.13
N LEU A 229 -24.75 -10.74 -0.94
CA LEU A 229 -23.65 -11.60 -0.53
C LEU A 229 -22.31 -10.85 -0.48
N ARG A 230 -22.29 -9.58 -0.89
CA ARG A 230 -21.08 -8.75 -1.00
C ARG A 230 -19.99 -9.38 -1.87
N LEU A 231 -20.43 -10.07 -2.92
CA LEU A 231 -19.56 -10.71 -3.90
C LEU A 231 -19.58 -9.96 -5.22
N SER A 232 -18.53 -10.14 -6.00
CA SER A 232 -18.49 -9.81 -7.43
C SER A 232 -18.26 -11.10 -8.20
N GLU A 233 -19.07 -11.32 -9.23
CA GLU A 233 -18.97 -12.44 -10.16
C GLU A 233 -18.10 -12.05 -11.35
N TRP A 234 -17.16 -12.93 -11.67
CA TRP A 234 -16.20 -12.80 -12.74
C TRP A 234 -16.29 -14.01 -13.65
N GLN A 235 -15.92 -13.81 -14.91
CA GLN A 235 -15.89 -14.88 -15.90
C GLN A 235 -14.55 -14.86 -16.63
N VAL A 236 -13.92 -16.03 -16.77
CA VAL A 236 -12.76 -16.21 -17.63
C VAL A 236 -13.23 -16.25 -19.08
N ARG A 237 -12.69 -15.39 -19.94
CA ARG A 237 -13.14 -15.22 -21.32
C ARG A 237 -12.93 -16.48 -22.17
N ALA A 238 -11.79 -17.15 -22.00
CA ALA A 238 -11.40 -18.29 -22.84
C ALA A 238 -12.29 -19.52 -22.64
N THR A 239 -12.62 -19.82 -21.38
CA THR A 239 -13.35 -21.06 -21.01
C THR A 239 -14.79 -20.80 -20.63
N GLY A 240 -15.14 -19.54 -20.38
CA GLY A 240 -16.43 -19.18 -19.82
C GLY A 240 -16.60 -19.56 -18.34
N GLN A 241 -15.55 -20.08 -17.67
CA GLN A 241 -15.58 -20.45 -16.26
C GLN A 241 -15.95 -19.23 -15.41
N ARG A 242 -16.92 -19.41 -14.51
CA ARG A 242 -17.38 -18.36 -13.60
C ARG A 242 -16.89 -18.60 -12.19
N PHE A 243 -16.57 -17.53 -11.49
CA PHE A 243 -16.19 -17.55 -10.08
C PHE A 243 -16.64 -16.25 -9.39
N ALA A 244 -16.82 -16.31 -8.08
CA ALA A 244 -17.07 -15.14 -7.24
C ALA A 244 -15.86 -14.87 -6.35
N ILE A 245 -15.64 -13.60 -6.04
CA ILE A 245 -14.81 -13.18 -4.91
C ILE A 245 -15.58 -12.24 -4.00
N ASN A 246 -15.23 -12.23 -2.72
CA ASN A 246 -15.77 -11.29 -1.73
C ASN A 246 -15.18 -9.88 -1.88
N SER A 247 -15.49 -9.17 -2.95
CA SER A 247 -14.89 -7.87 -3.30
C SER A 247 -15.09 -6.74 -2.27
N GLN A 248 -16.06 -6.86 -1.35
CA GLN A 248 -16.20 -5.93 -0.21
C GLN A 248 -15.59 -6.46 1.10
N GLY A 249 -14.98 -7.65 1.08
CA GLY A 249 -14.32 -8.28 2.21
C GLY A 249 -12.94 -7.67 2.47
N ILE A 250 -12.68 -7.29 3.73
CA ILE A 250 -11.42 -6.68 4.15
C ILE A 250 -10.43 -7.65 4.80
N GLN A 251 -10.89 -8.80 5.29
CA GLN A 251 -10.04 -9.69 6.11
C GLN A 251 -9.32 -10.78 5.30
N HIS A 252 -10.06 -11.48 4.45
CA HIS A 252 -9.56 -12.59 3.63
C HIS A 252 -10.14 -12.46 2.23
N CYS A 253 -9.39 -12.89 1.21
CA CYS A 253 -9.95 -13.13 -0.10
C CYS A 253 -10.61 -14.51 -0.09
N LEU A 254 -11.94 -14.55 -0.13
CA LEU A 254 -12.72 -15.76 -0.32
C LEU A 254 -13.12 -15.83 -1.78
N MET A 255 -12.89 -16.98 -2.39
CA MET A 255 -13.30 -17.28 -3.75
C MET A 255 -14.29 -18.44 -3.73
N MET A 256 -15.25 -18.39 -4.65
CA MET A 256 -16.19 -19.48 -4.90
C MET A 256 -16.22 -19.83 -6.38
N VAL A 257 -16.29 -21.12 -6.67
CA VAL A 257 -16.26 -21.65 -8.04
C VAL A 257 -16.99 -23.00 -8.09
N SER A 258 -17.62 -23.29 -9.22
CA SER A 258 -18.20 -24.62 -9.49
C SER A 258 -17.18 -25.46 -10.27
N LEU A 259 -16.79 -26.62 -9.72
CA LEU A 259 -15.81 -27.55 -10.31
C LEU A 259 -16.13 -29.00 -9.91
N ASP A 260 -15.69 -29.96 -10.73
CA ASP A 260 -15.84 -31.39 -10.46
C ASP A 260 -14.89 -31.87 -9.35
N ASP A 261 -13.68 -31.30 -9.29
CA ASP A 261 -12.64 -31.66 -8.32
C ASP A 261 -11.97 -30.40 -7.73
N ALA A 262 -11.68 -30.47 -6.43
CA ALA A 262 -11.00 -29.44 -5.66
C ALA A 262 -9.49 -29.63 -5.55
N GLU A 263 -8.94 -30.80 -5.90
CA GLU A 263 -7.50 -31.07 -5.75
C GLU A 263 -6.62 -30.05 -6.51
N PRO A 264 -6.95 -29.62 -7.75
CA PRO A 264 -6.20 -28.58 -8.44
C PRO A 264 -6.13 -27.25 -7.67
N LEU A 265 -7.20 -26.89 -6.96
CA LEU A 265 -7.24 -25.67 -6.14
C LEU A 265 -6.23 -25.75 -4.98
N LYS A 266 -6.20 -26.91 -4.32
CA LYS A 266 -5.29 -27.18 -3.20
C LYS A 266 -3.82 -27.22 -3.66
N LEU A 267 -3.54 -27.84 -4.81
CA LEU A 267 -2.20 -27.86 -5.41
C LEU A 267 -1.69 -26.46 -5.76
N LEU A 268 -2.59 -25.56 -6.15
CA LEU A 268 -2.29 -24.15 -6.41
C LEU A 268 -2.15 -23.31 -5.14
N GLY A 269 -2.39 -23.87 -3.95
CA GLY A 269 -2.20 -23.21 -2.67
C GLY A 269 -3.46 -22.56 -2.09
N ALA A 270 -4.65 -22.89 -2.59
CA ALA A 270 -5.90 -22.51 -1.92
C ALA A 270 -5.95 -23.10 -0.49
N GLN A 271 -6.54 -22.34 0.44
CA GLN A 271 -6.64 -22.71 1.85
C GLN A 271 -8.10 -22.80 2.28
N ALA A 272 -8.39 -23.54 3.36
CA ALA A 272 -9.73 -23.66 3.93
C ALA A 272 -10.81 -24.01 2.88
N LEU A 273 -10.55 -25.03 2.06
CA LEU A 273 -11.50 -25.50 1.05
C LEU A 273 -12.71 -26.15 1.74
N GLU A 274 -13.90 -25.68 1.39
CA GLU A 274 -15.18 -26.18 1.85
C GLU A 274 -16.11 -26.45 0.67
N ASN A 275 -16.73 -27.62 0.65
CA ASN A 275 -17.82 -27.92 -0.26
C ASN A 275 -19.11 -27.29 0.28
N ARG A 276 -19.73 -26.40 -0.49
CA ARG A 276 -20.97 -25.68 -0.14
C ARG A 276 -22.16 -26.13 -0.98
N SER A 277 -22.09 -27.30 -1.62
CA SER A 277 -23.16 -27.79 -2.52
C SER A 277 -24.46 -28.11 -1.78
N ASP A 278 -24.40 -28.51 -0.51
CA ASP A 278 -25.60 -28.87 0.27
C ASP A 278 -26.01 -27.80 1.28
N ASP A 279 -25.32 -26.65 1.28
CA ASP A 279 -25.57 -25.61 2.26
C ASP A 279 -26.84 -24.80 1.90
N PRO A 280 -27.85 -24.73 2.78
CA PRO A 280 -29.05 -23.93 2.55
C PRO A 280 -28.76 -22.44 2.34
N ALA A 281 -27.71 -21.91 2.99
CA ALA A 281 -27.25 -20.54 2.77
C ALA A 281 -26.54 -20.38 1.41
N ALA A 282 -26.05 -21.49 0.84
CA ALA A 282 -25.47 -21.57 -0.49
C ALA A 282 -26.48 -21.77 -1.61
N ARG A 283 -27.76 -21.97 -1.31
CA ARG A 283 -28.81 -21.98 -2.33
C ARG A 283 -28.85 -20.68 -3.13
N LEU A 284 -28.63 -19.54 -2.48
CA LEU A 284 -28.42 -18.22 -3.13
C LEU A 284 -27.15 -18.19 -4.01
N TYR A 285 -26.10 -18.91 -3.63
CA TYR A 285 -24.88 -19.06 -4.42
C TYR A 285 -25.14 -19.92 -5.65
N GLN A 286 -25.86 -21.04 -5.52
CA GLN A 286 -26.23 -21.92 -6.64
C GLN A 286 -27.19 -21.26 -7.64
N GLU A 287 -28.11 -20.43 -7.16
CA GLU A 287 -28.95 -19.59 -8.03
C GLU A 287 -28.10 -18.58 -8.82
N SER A 288 -26.96 -18.17 -8.27
CA SER A 288 -26.04 -17.22 -8.89
C SER A 288 -25.00 -17.89 -9.79
N PHE A 289 -24.59 -19.11 -9.47
CA PHE A 289 -23.60 -19.92 -10.17
C PHE A 289 -24.29 -21.17 -10.73
N LEU A 290 -24.52 -21.19 -12.04
CA LEU A 290 -25.04 -22.38 -12.70
C LEU A 290 -24.03 -23.53 -12.54
N THR A 291 -24.31 -24.43 -11.60
CA THR A 291 -23.54 -25.65 -11.39
C THR A 291 -23.99 -26.69 -12.41
N ALA A 292 -23.08 -27.13 -13.29
CA ALA A 292 -23.39 -28.19 -14.24
C ALA A 292 -23.56 -29.54 -13.51
N PRO A 293 -24.25 -30.53 -14.11
CA PRO A 293 -24.32 -31.88 -13.54
C PRO A 293 -22.92 -32.44 -13.28
N GLY A 294 -22.67 -32.89 -12.05
CA GLY A 294 -21.35 -33.41 -11.61
C GLY A 294 -20.44 -32.38 -10.92
N GLN A 295 -20.71 -31.08 -11.11
CA GLN A 295 -19.94 -30.03 -10.45
C GLN A 295 -20.40 -29.81 -9.01
N GLN A 296 -19.45 -29.42 -8.17
CA GLN A 296 -19.67 -29.02 -6.78
C GLN A 296 -19.30 -27.56 -6.60
N LEU A 297 -20.03 -26.86 -5.72
CA LEU A 297 -19.71 -25.49 -5.35
C LEU A 297 -18.64 -25.50 -4.26
N TRP A 298 -17.46 -25.01 -4.59
CA TRP A 298 -16.34 -24.89 -3.67
C TRP A 298 -16.18 -23.46 -3.20
N GLN A 299 -15.99 -23.28 -1.89
CA GLN A 299 -15.56 -22.03 -1.28
C GLN A 299 -14.19 -22.23 -0.65
N PHE A 300 -13.27 -21.28 -0.85
CA PHE A 300 -11.93 -21.36 -0.28
C PHE A 300 -11.31 -19.98 -0.11
N GLN A 301 -10.25 -19.92 0.70
CA GLN A 301 -9.43 -18.74 0.86
C GLN A 301 -8.30 -18.73 -0.18
N VAL A 302 -8.13 -17.58 -0.84
CA VAL A 302 -6.99 -17.27 -1.69
C VAL A 302 -5.99 -16.47 -0.84
N PRO A 303 -4.89 -17.09 -0.37
CA PRO A 303 -4.02 -16.43 0.59
C PRO A 303 -3.21 -15.32 -0.04
N THR A 304 -2.69 -15.49 -1.26
CA THR A 304 -1.71 -14.57 -1.89
C THR A 304 -2.07 -14.24 -3.33
N MET A 305 -1.41 -13.22 -3.90
CA MET A 305 -1.58 -12.86 -5.31
C MET A 305 -1.06 -13.96 -6.24
N ALA A 306 0.03 -14.63 -5.89
CA ALA A 306 0.56 -15.78 -6.64
C ALA A 306 -0.49 -16.89 -6.79
N VAL A 307 -1.19 -17.22 -5.69
CA VAL A 307 -2.26 -18.22 -5.71
C VAL A 307 -3.44 -17.73 -6.57
N LEU A 308 -3.83 -16.45 -6.46
CA LEU A 308 -4.88 -15.89 -7.30
C LEU A 308 -4.55 -16.03 -8.80
N GLU A 309 -3.37 -15.58 -9.20
CA GLU A 309 -2.92 -15.64 -10.60
C GLU A 309 -2.83 -17.10 -11.09
N GLY A 310 -2.32 -18.01 -10.27
CA GLY A 310 -2.27 -19.45 -10.59
C GLY A 310 -3.66 -20.07 -10.79
N LEU A 311 -4.65 -19.65 -9.98
CA LEU A 311 -6.04 -20.08 -10.13
C LEU A 311 -6.67 -19.54 -11.41
N ILE A 312 -6.45 -18.26 -11.75
CA ILE A 312 -6.96 -17.68 -13.00
C ILE A 312 -6.33 -18.39 -14.22
N ASP A 313 -5.02 -18.63 -14.18
CA ASP A 313 -4.32 -19.38 -15.22
C ASP A 313 -4.90 -20.79 -15.40
N TYR A 314 -5.15 -21.49 -14.28
CA TYR A 314 -5.80 -22.80 -14.29
C TYR A 314 -7.20 -22.75 -14.89
N PHE A 315 -8.03 -21.77 -14.51
CA PHE A 315 -9.38 -21.61 -15.08
C PHE A 315 -9.36 -21.22 -16.56
N ALA A 316 -8.29 -20.60 -17.05
CA ALA A 316 -8.13 -20.23 -18.46
C ALA A 316 -7.59 -21.37 -19.33
N LYS A 317 -6.70 -22.22 -18.79
CA LYS A 317 -5.92 -23.21 -19.55
C LYS A 317 -6.26 -24.67 -19.22
N GLY A 318 -7.00 -24.93 -18.14
CA GLY A 318 -7.37 -26.26 -17.69
C GLY A 318 -6.21 -27.12 -17.16
N SER A 319 -5.04 -26.54 -16.91
CA SER A 319 -3.85 -27.27 -16.42
C SER A 319 -3.12 -26.47 -15.34
N VAL A 320 -2.59 -27.19 -14.34
CA VAL A 320 -1.69 -26.63 -13.32
C VAL A 320 -0.29 -26.59 -13.92
N ARG A 321 0.30 -25.41 -14.07
CA ARG A 321 1.70 -25.28 -14.53
C ARG A 321 2.65 -25.81 -13.44
N GLU A 322 3.51 -26.77 -13.78
CA GLU A 322 4.49 -27.39 -12.86
C GLU A 322 5.48 -26.38 -12.26
N GLU A 323 5.70 -25.23 -12.91
CA GLU A 323 6.55 -24.14 -12.41
C GLU A 323 6.04 -23.54 -11.08
N SER A 324 4.75 -23.67 -10.78
CA SER A 324 4.15 -23.21 -9.51
C SER A 324 4.47 -24.13 -8.32
N LEU A 325 4.87 -25.39 -8.58
CA LEU A 325 5.12 -26.41 -7.55
C LEU A 325 6.57 -26.41 -7.05
N SER A 326 7.52 -25.85 -7.80
CA SER A 326 8.96 -25.92 -7.47
C SER A 326 9.39 -24.99 -6.31
N LYS A 327 8.55 -24.04 -5.88
CA LYS A 327 8.92 -23.06 -4.84
C LYS A 327 8.42 -23.39 -3.42
N TYR A 328 7.52 -24.37 -3.27
CA TYR A 328 6.94 -24.74 -1.97
C TYR A 328 7.46 -26.06 -1.38
N SER A 329 8.34 -26.78 -2.08
CA SER A 329 9.02 -27.99 -1.56
C SER A 329 10.28 -27.70 -0.72
N GLY A 330 10.64 -26.42 -0.53
CA GLY A 330 11.89 -26.00 0.09
C GLY A 330 11.81 -25.60 1.56
N THR A 331 11.10 -26.30 2.44
CA THR A 331 11.42 -26.27 3.90
C THR A 331 10.84 -27.49 4.63
N ARG A 332 11.60 -28.58 4.68
CA ARG A 332 11.64 -29.55 5.79
C ARG A 332 12.85 -30.47 5.62
N ALA A 333 13.94 -30.06 6.23
CA ALA A 333 14.91 -30.94 6.88
C ALA A 333 15.24 -30.29 8.22
#